data_AF-A0A3D0UTG6-F1
#
_entry.id   AF-A0A3D0UTG6-F1
#
_cell.length_a   1.000
_cell.length_b   1.000
_cell.length_c   1.000
_cell.angle_alpha   90.00
_cell.angle_beta   90.00
_cell.angle_gamma   90.00
#
_symmetry.space_group_name_H-M   'P 1'
#
loop_
_entity.id
_entity.type
_entity.pdbx_description
1 polymer ?
#
loop_
_entity_poly.entity_id
_entity_poly.type
_entity_poly.pdbx_seq_one_letter_code
_entity_poly.pdbx_strand_id
1 'polypeptide(L)'
;DDFQRYLDNQAMEETPNIDIPIVHETQDYLVINKPKGVLAHPRTIWELSEPSVSGFLYHKYKNLPSIGNFIRAGILHRLDKMTDGLMIIAKTEKALAHFKSLFQQKSE
;
A
#
# COMPACT_ATOMS: atom_id res chain seq x y z
N ASP A 1 -4.82 -19.88 13.21
CA ASP A 1 -5.95 -18.96 12.99
C ASP A 1 -5.53 -18.02 11.87
N ASP A 2 -6.32 -17.98 10.80
CA ASP A 2 -5.97 -17.27 9.56
C ASP A 2 -5.90 -15.75 9.78
N PHE A 3 -6.64 -15.23 10.76
CA PHE A 3 -6.59 -13.82 11.13
C PHE A 3 -5.24 -13.44 11.76
N GLN A 4 -4.73 -14.28 12.66
CA GLN A 4 -3.44 -14.04 13.31
C GLN A 4 -2.28 -14.14 12.32
N ARG A 5 -2.35 -15.06 11.35
CA ARG A 5 -1.36 -15.19 10.28
C ARG A 5 -1.40 -13.99 9.34
N TYR A 6 -2.58 -13.48 9.00
CA TYR A 6 -2.71 -12.26 8.20
C TYR A 6 -2.11 -11.04 8.90
N LEU A 7 -2.18 -10.97 10.24
CA LEU A 7 -1.55 -9.90 11.02
C LEU A 7 -0.05 -10.13 11.31
N ASP A 8 0.54 -11.18 10.78
CA ASP A 8 1.98 -11.41 10.90
C ASP A 8 2.73 -10.69 9.77
N ASN A 9 3.73 -9.87 10.14
CA ASN A 9 4.64 -9.20 9.20
C ASN A 9 5.26 -10.18 8.19
N GLN A 10 5.50 -11.44 8.61
CA GLN A 10 6.07 -12.47 7.74
C GLN A 10 5.12 -12.89 6.61
N ALA A 11 3.80 -12.70 6.75
CA ALA A 11 2.85 -13.03 5.69
C ALA A 11 3.03 -12.16 4.43
N MET A 12 3.62 -10.97 4.56
CA MET A 12 3.95 -10.14 3.39
C MET A 12 5.17 -10.63 2.61
N GLU A 13 6.04 -11.45 3.22
CA GLU A 13 7.16 -12.10 2.51
C GLU A 13 6.65 -13.04 1.41
N GLU A 14 5.47 -13.64 1.62
CA GLU A 14 4.82 -14.53 0.65
C GLU A 14 4.24 -13.79 -0.58
N THR A 15 4.16 -12.45 -0.52
CA THR A 15 3.58 -11.67 -1.62
C THR A 15 4.48 -11.67 -2.85
N PRO A 16 3.92 -11.74 -4.07
CA PRO A 16 4.71 -11.65 -5.28
C PRO A 16 5.54 -10.36 -5.32
N ASN A 17 6.84 -10.50 -5.54
CA ASN A 17 7.71 -9.36 -5.83
C ASN A 17 7.46 -8.91 -7.27
N ILE A 18 6.77 -7.78 -7.42
CA ILE A 18 6.40 -7.16 -8.69
C ILE A 18 6.99 -5.76 -8.76
N ASP A 19 7.22 -5.25 -9.96
CA ASP A 19 7.54 -3.84 -10.16
C ASP A 19 6.29 -3.04 -10.52
N ILE A 20 6.09 -1.93 -9.81
CA ILE A 20 5.06 -0.93 -10.15
C ILE A 20 5.75 0.37 -10.57
N PRO A 21 5.34 1.01 -11.68
CA PRO A 21 5.91 2.28 -12.11
C PRO A 21 5.77 3.36 -11.05
N ILE A 22 6.90 3.96 -10.64
CA ILE A 22 6.94 5.16 -9.82
C ILE A 22 7.01 6.35 -10.77
N VAL A 23 5.99 7.21 -10.75
CA VAL A 23 5.93 8.40 -11.61
C VAL A 23 6.56 9.62 -10.94
N HIS A 24 6.62 9.62 -9.61
CA HIS A 24 7.26 10.67 -8.82
C HIS A 24 7.71 10.13 -7.47
N GLU A 25 8.87 10.56 -6.98
CA GLU A 25 9.37 10.16 -5.66
C GLU A 25 10.10 11.31 -4.98
N THR A 26 9.77 11.51 -3.71
CA THR A 26 10.42 12.49 -2.81
C THR A 26 10.91 11.78 -1.55
N GLN A 27 11.47 12.55 -0.61
CA GLN A 27 11.76 12.05 0.72
C GLN A 27 10.49 11.69 1.52
N ASP A 28 9.41 12.46 1.34
CA ASP A 28 8.21 12.37 2.17
C ASP A 28 7.11 11.46 1.59
N TYR A 29 7.05 11.32 0.27
CA TYR A 29 6.02 10.55 -0.42
C TYR A 29 6.47 10.10 -1.80
N LEU A 30 5.75 9.13 -2.37
CA LEU A 30 5.86 8.78 -3.78
C LEU A 30 4.49 8.70 -4.44
N VAL A 31 4.48 8.80 -5.76
CA VAL A 31 3.31 8.56 -6.61
C VAL A 31 3.64 7.39 -7.53
N ILE A 32 2.77 6.38 -7.52
CA ILE A 32 2.86 5.22 -8.41
C ILE A 32 1.75 5.28 -9.45
N ASN A 33 1.95 4.61 -10.58
CA ASN A 33 0.87 4.27 -11.51
C ASN A 33 0.55 2.79 -11.37
N LYS A 34 -0.50 2.48 -10.59
CA LYS A 34 -0.92 1.09 -10.34
C LYS A 34 -1.49 0.50 -11.63
N PRO A 35 -1.00 -0.65 -12.12
CA PRO A 35 -1.60 -1.31 -13.28
C PRO A 35 -2.92 -2.01 -12.92
N LYS A 36 -3.71 -2.35 -13.95
CA LYS A 36 -4.90 -3.22 -13.80
C LYS A 36 -4.46 -4.62 -13.38
N GLY A 37 -5.32 -5.29 -12.60
CA GLY A 37 -5.06 -6.63 -12.07
C GLY A 37 -4.30 -6.65 -10.75
N VAL A 38 -3.74 -5.52 -10.31
CA VAL A 38 -2.99 -5.40 -9.05
C VAL A 38 -3.90 -4.89 -7.93
N LEU A 39 -3.89 -5.57 -6.78
CA LEU A 39 -4.63 -5.19 -5.57
C LEU A 39 -3.99 -3.95 -4.91
N ALA A 40 -4.79 -3.15 -4.21
CA ALA A 40 -4.23 -2.11 -3.34
C ALA A 40 -3.52 -2.74 -2.12
N HIS A 41 -4.21 -3.64 -1.42
CA HIS A 41 -3.64 -4.51 -0.40
C HIS A 41 -4.45 -5.82 -0.34
N PRO A 42 -3.83 -6.95 0.04
CA PRO A 42 -4.56 -8.16 0.38
C PRO A 42 -5.52 -7.89 1.54
N ARG A 43 -6.72 -8.42 1.47
CA ARG A 43 -7.76 -8.37 2.51
C ARG A 43 -7.99 -9.72 3.17
N THR A 44 -7.46 -10.78 2.57
CA THR A 44 -7.54 -12.15 3.06
C THR A 44 -6.21 -12.86 2.85
N ILE A 45 -6.00 -13.98 3.55
CA ILE A 45 -4.82 -14.82 3.38
C ILE A 45 -4.68 -15.37 1.95
N TRP A 46 -5.81 -15.61 1.27
CA TRP A 46 -5.83 -16.12 -0.10
C TRP A 46 -5.38 -15.09 -1.13
N GLU A 47 -5.55 -13.79 -0.82
CA GLU A 47 -5.10 -12.70 -1.68
C GLU A 47 -3.60 -12.40 -1.52
N LEU A 48 -2.89 -13.02 -0.56
CA LEU A 48 -1.44 -12.81 -0.36
C LEU A 48 -0.61 -13.24 -1.57
N SER A 49 -1.03 -14.29 -2.26
CA SER A 49 -0.36 -14.79 -3.47
C SER A 49 -0.64 -13.94 -4.71
N GLU A 50 -1.49 -12.91 -4.59
CA GLU A 50 -1.82 -12.02 -5.70
C GLU A 50 -0.93 -10.76 -5.73
N PRO A 51 -0.61 -10.23 -6.94
CA PRO A 51 0.07 -8.95 -7.08
C PRO A 51 -0.64 -7.83 -6.32
N SER A 52 0.09 -7.11 -5.47
CA SER A 52 -0.46 -5.99 -4.70
C SER A 52 0.51 -4.81 -4.57
N VAL A 53 -0.05 -3.60 -4.41
CA VAL A 53 0.72 -2.38 -4.11
C VAL A 53 1.44 -2.51 -2.77
N SER A 54 0.76 -3.02 -1.74
CA SER A 54 1.41 -3.28 -0.44
C SER A 54 2.58 -4.26 -0.54
N GLY A 55 2.46 -5.32 -1.35
CA GLY A 55 3.56 -6.28 -1.59
C GLY A 55 4.75 -5.62 -2.28
N PHE A 56 4.50 -4.85 -3.35
CA PHE A 56 5.53 -4.03 -4.00
C PHE A 56 6.25 -3.11 -3.00
N LEU A 57 5.47 -2.41 -2.16
CA LEU A 57 6.02 -1.47 -1.17
C LEU A 57 6.82 -2.18 -0.08
N TYR A 58 6.34 -3.35 0.38
CA TYR A 58 7.03 -4.18 1.36
C TYR A 58 8.40 -4.63 0.86
N HIS A 59 8.48 -5.13 -0.38
CA HIS A 59 9.74 -5.60 -0.96
C HIS A 59 10.70 -4.46 -1.30
N LYS A 60 10.17 -3.31 -1.73
CA LYS A 60 10.99 -2.17 -2.18
C LYS A 60 11.46 -1.24 -1.07
N TYR A 61 10.65 -1.07 -0.02
CA TYR A 61 10.91 -0.12 1.05
C TYR A 61 10.89 -0.79 2.41
N LYS A 62 11.89 -0.48 3.23
CA LYS A 62 11.92 -0.94 4.62
C LYS A 62 11.16 0.04 5.51
N ASN A 63 10.17 -0.46 6.24
CA ASN A 63 9.47 0.25 7.32
C ASN A 63 8.80 1.56 6.90
N LEU A 64 7.91 1.51 5.91
CA LEU A 64 7.02 2.64 5.62
C LEU A 64 6.02 2.86 6.78
N PRO A 65 5.60 4.12 7.04
CA PRO A 65 4.58 4.42 8.04
C PRO A 65 3.25 3.76 7.65
N SER A 66 2.38 3.39 8.59
CA SER A 66 1.12 2.71 8.22
C SER A 66 -0.10 3.14 9.03
N ILE A 67 -1.27 3.09 8.41
CA ILE A 67 -2.56 3.33 9.08
C ILE A 67 -3.13 2.00 9.56
N GLY A 68 -3.17 1.82 10.88
CA GLY A 68 -3.82 0.69 11.54
C GLY A 68 -2.95 -0.57 11.52
N ASN A 69 -2.80 -1.20 10.35
CA ASN A 69 -2.04 -2.43 10.18
C ASN A 69 -0.82 -2.20 9.28
N PHE A 70 0.32 -2.86 9.54
CA PHE A 70 1.56 -2.74 8.76
C PHE A 70 1.36 -2.98 7.26
N ILE A 71 0.41 -3.86 6.89
CA ILE A 71 0.09 -4.23 5.49
C ILE A 71 -0.21 -3.01 4.62
N ARG A 72 -0.71 -1.91 5.21
CA ARG A 72 -1.08 -0.73 4.43
C ARG A 72 0.12 0.17 4.08
N ALA A 73 1.31 -0.01 4.66
CA ALA A 73 2.59 0.57 4.22
C ALA A 73 2.51 1.93 3.47
N GLY A 74 1.95 2.96 4.10
CA GLY A 74 1.89 4.33 3.54
C GLY A 74 0.71 4.58 2.59
N ILE A 75 -0.10 3.58 2.29
CA ILE A 75 -1.29 3.66 1.43
C ILE A 75 -2.38 4.48 2.14
N LEU A 76 -2.77 5.57 1.50
CA LEU A 76 -3.78 6.53 1.99
C LEU A 76 -5.18 6.26 1.43
N HIS A 77 -5.25 5.76 0.20
CA HIS A 77 -6.47 5.52 -0.56
C HIS A 77 -6.31 4.27 -1.42
N ARG A 78 -7.40 3.80 -2.05
CA ARG A 78 -7.36 2.58 -2.89
C ARG A 78 -8.01 2.82 -4.23
N LEU A 79 -7.44 2.14 -5.23
CA LEU A 79 -8.10 1.84 -6.50
C LEU A 79 -8.52 0.37 -6.48
N ASP A 80 -9.63 0.05 -7.14
CA ASP A 80 -10.06 -1.34 -7.28
C ASP A 80 -9.09 -2.14 -8.16
N LYS A 81 -9.12 -3.48 -8.02
CA LYS A 81 -8.17 -4.39 -8.68
C LYS A 81 -8.06 -4.13 -10.18
N MET A 82 -9.18 -3.95 -10.86
CA MET A 82 -9.25 -3.75 -12.31
C MET A 82 -9.14 -2.29 -12.75
N THR A 83 -8.91 -1.38 -11.80
CA THR A 83 -8.71 0.05 -12.05
C THR A 83 -7.22 0.36 -12.05
N ASP A 84 -6.71 0.90 -13.15
CA ASP A 84 -5.38 1.50 -13.23
C ASP A 84 -5.40 2.97 -12.82
N GLY A 85 -4.23 3.50 -12.46
CA GLY A 85 -4.07 4.93 -12.25
C GLY A 85 -3.17 5.28 -11.09
N LEU A 86 -3.17 6.59 -10.79
CA LEU A 86 -2.24 7.17 -9.84
C LEU A 86 -2.64 6.90 -8.40
N MET A 87 -1.66 6.49 -7.60
CA MET A 87 -1.80 6.38 -6.15
C MET A 87 -0.67 7.13 -5.45
N ILE A 88 -0.99 7.83 -4.38
CA ILE A 88 -0.01 8.51 -3.53
C ILE A 88 0.25 7.67 -2.29
N ILE A 89 1.53 7.48 -1.98
CA ILE A 89 2.02 6.67 -0.85
C ILE A 89 2.87 7.56 0.05
N ALA A 90 2.55 7.62 1.34
CA ALA A 90 3.35 8.33 2.32
C ALA A 90 4.60 7.52 2.72
N LYS A 91 5.76 8.18 2.74
CA LYS A 91 7.05 7.61 3.18
C LYS A 91 7.44 8.03 4.60
N THR A 92 6.81 9.07 5.14
CA THR A 92 7.04 9.56 6.50
C THR A 92 5.72 9.69 7.28
N GLU A 93 5.77 9.54 8.60
CA GLU A 93 4.61 9.71 9.49
C GLU A 93 3.97 11.10 9.34
N LYS A 94 4.82 12.13 9.15
CA LYS A 94 4.37 13.51 8.92
C LYS A 94 3.56 13.61 7.62
N ALA A 95 4.04 13.02 6.53
CA ALA A 95 3.33 13.01 5.26
C ALA A 95 2.02 12.21 5.38
N LEU A 96 2.06 11.07 6.06
CA LEU A 96 0.88 10.23 6.28
C LEU A 96 -0.23 11.00 7.01
N ALA A 97 0.11 11.65 8.12
CA ALA A 97 -0.82 12.46 8.91
C ALA A 97 -1.38 13.63 8.09
N HIS A 98 -0.51 14.32 7.33
CA HIS A 98 -0.91 15.43 6.48
C HIS A 98 -1.91 15.01 5.41
N PHE A 99 -1.58 13.99 4.60
CA PHE A 99 -2.48 13.54 3.53
C PHE A 99 -3.78 12.96 4.07
N LYS A 100 -3.73 12.23 5.19
CA LYS A 100 -4.93 11.73 5.86
C LYS A 100 -5.89 12.89 6.21
N SER A 101 -5.36 13.99 6.75
CA SER A 101 -6.17 15.17 7.06
C SER A 101 -6.82 15.76 5.80
N LEU A 102 -6.09 15.84 4.68
CA LEU A 102 -6.64 16.33 3.42
C LEU A 102 -7.78 15.44 2.88
N PHE A 103 -7.65 14.11 2.97
CA PHE A 103 -8.73 13.20 2.57
C PHE A 103 -9.97 13.34 3.46
N GLN A 104 -9.78 13.55 4.76
CA GLN A 104 -10.87 13.75 5.71
C GLN A 104 -11.64 15.04 5.44
N GLN A 105 -10.93 16.16 5.23
CA GLN A 105 -11.54 17.47 4.95
C GLN A 105 -12.37 17.52 3.66
N LYS A 106 -12.11 16.62 2.71
CA LYS A 106 -12.86 16.54 1.44
C LYS A 106 -14.03 15.55 1.47
N SER A 107 -14.18 14.81 2.57
CA SER A 107 -15.25 13.83 2.75
C SER A 107 -16.44 14.40 3.53
N GLU A 108 -16.38 15.69 3.90
CA GLU A 108 -17.46 16.50 4.48
C GLU A 108 -18.05 17.43 3.41
#